data_AF-R9JMH9-F1
#
_entry.id   AF-R9JMH9-F1
#
_cell.length_a   1.000
_cell.length_b   1.000
_cell.length_c   1.000
_cell.angle_alpha   90.00
_cell.angle_beta   90.00
_cell.angle_gamma   90.00
#
_symmetry.space_group_name_H-M   'P 1'
#
loop_
_entity.id
_entity.type
_entity.pdbx_description
1 polymer ?
#
loop_
_entity_poly.entity_id
_entity_poly.type
_entity_poly.pdbx_seq_one_letter_code
_entity_poly.pdbx_strand_id
1 'polypeptide(L)' 'MEFIITDVTDKEIDILEREDFDWYPDTLDSRDVVIDGNRKYVKRVLKALGRNCSEI' A
#
# COMPACT_ATOMS: atom_id res chain seq x y z
N MET A 1 9.19 -7.89 -4.98
CA MET A 1 7.97 -8.53 -5.54
C MET A 1 6.92 -7.48 -5.37
N GLU A 2 6.30 -7.06 -6.46
CA GLU A 2 5.45 -5.88 -6.45
C GLU A 2 4.02 -6.28 -6.12
N PHE A 3 3.41 -5.51 -5.22
CA PHE A 3 2.01 -5.66 -4.83
C PHE A 3 1.29 -4.35 -5.06
N ILE A 4 0.21 -4.39 -5.82
CA ILE A 4 -0.59 -3.21 -6.14
C ILE A 4 -1.76 -3.18 -5.16
N ILE A 5 -1.90 -2.07 -4.44
CA ILE A 5 -3.05 -1.78 -3.59
C ILE A 5 -3.88 -0.74 -4.33
N THR A 6 -5.08 -1.14 -4.74
CA THR A 6 -5.98 -0.28 -5.52
C THR A 6 -6.87 0.57 -4.64
N ASP A 7 -7.32 1.72 -5.15
CA ASP A 7 -8.26 2.62 -4.47
C ASP A 7 -7.82 3.00 -3.04
N VAL A 8 -6.56 3.40 -2.85
CA VAL A 8 -6.10 3.90 -1.55
C VAL A 8 -6.68 5.28 -1.25
N THR A 9 -7.08 5.46 0.01
CA THR A 9 -7.60 6.74 0.50
C THR A 9 -6.47 7.66 0.96
N ASP A 10 -6.73 8.97 1.04
CA ASP A 10 -5.74 9.95 1.54
C ASP A 10 -5.24 9.60 2.95
N LYS A 11 -6.08 8.97 3.78
CA LYS A 11 -5.69 8.47 5.11
C LYS A 11 -4.70 7.32 5.03
N GLU A 12 -4.85 6.46 4.04
CA GLU A 12 -3.94 5.34 3.81
C GLU A 12 -2.61 5.82 3.29
N ILE A 13 -2.61 6.82 2.40
CA ILE A 13 -1.39 7.53 1.99
C ILE A 13 -0.68 8.14 3.20
N ASP A 14 -1.41 8.85 4.07
CA ASP A 14 -0.83 9.43 5.29
C ASP A 14 -0.17 8.36 6.20
N ILE A 15 -0.79 7.18 6.32
CA ILE A 15 -0.20 6.05 7.05
C ILE A 15 1.06 5.55 6.35
N LEU A 16 1.04 5.44 5.01
CA LEU A 16 2.18 4.99 4.23
C LEU A 16 3.39 5.93 4.37
N GLU A 17 3.16 7.23 4.29
CA GLU A 17 4.19 8.25 4.50
C GLU A 17 4.67 8.30 5.95
N ARG A 18 3.75 8.21 6.92
CA ARG A 18 4.08 8.30 8.35
C ARG A 18 4.90 7.12 8.87
N GLU A 19 4.61 5.92 8.38
CA GLU A 19 5.28 4.69 8.78
C GLU A 19 6.55 4.40 7.95
N ASP A 20 6.93 5.31 7.04
CA ASP A 20 8.10 5.19 6.16
C ASP A 20 8.05 3.90 5.31
N PHE A 21 6.87 3.60 4.76
CA PHE A 21 6.73 2.48 3.83
C PHE A 21 7.27 2.87 2.45
N ASP A 22 7.85 1.89 1.75
CA ASP A 22 8.38 2.01 0.41
C ASP A 22 7.24 1.74 -0.57
N TRP A 23 6.64 2.83 -1.04
CA TRP A 23 5.52 2.82 -1.94
C TRP A 23 5.69 3.88 -3.03
N TYR A 24 5.10 3.62 -4.19
CA TYR A 24 5.03 4.59 -5.28
C TYR A 24 3.66 4.50 -5.98
N PRO A 25 3.15 5.62 -6.52
CA PRO A 25 1.92 5.59 -7.30
C PRO A 25 2.10 4.77 -8.58
N ASP A 26 1.11 3.93 -8.91
CA ASP A 26 1.11 3.12 -10.13
C ASP A 26 0.95 3.99 -11.39
N THR A 27 0.01 4.94 -11.36
CA THR A 27 -0.16 5.95 -12.41
C THR A 27 -0.49 7.33 -11.82
N LEU A 28 -0.25 8.39 -12.61
CA LEU A 28 -0.46 9.78 -12.21
C LEU A 28 -1.93 10.17 -11.94
N ASP A 29 -2.89 9.36 -12.41
CA ASP A 29 -4.33 9.62 -12.28
C ASP A 29 -5.04 8.58 -11.39
N SER A 30 -4.35 7.50 -11.03
CA SER A 30 -4.90 6.45 -10.16
C SER A 30 -4.63 6.72 -8.69
N ARG A 31 -5.57 6.27 -7.86
CA ARG A 31 -5.37 6.06 -6.42
C ARG A 31 -4.78 4.69 -6.14
N ASP A 32 -3.97 4.17 -7.05
CA ASP A 32 -3.38 2.85 -6.94
C ASP A 32 -1.91 3.03 -6.56
N VAL A 33 -1.47 2.30 -5.55
CA VAL A 33 -0.09 2.35 -5.07
C VAL A 33 0.56 0.99 -5.18
N VAL A 34 1.82 1.00 -5.60
CA VAL A 34 2.66 -0.18 -5.68
C VAL A 34 3.55 -0.22 -4.46
N ILE A 35 3.59 -1.37 -3.81
CA ILE A 35 4.47 -1.69 -2.70
C ILE A 35 5.48 -2.71 -3.21
N ASP A 36 6.77 -2.36 -3.22
CA ASP A 36 7.81 -3.35 -3.43
C ASP A 36 8.22 -3.99 -2.10
N GLY A 37 8.17 -5.32 -2.06
CA GLY A 37 8.72 -6.04 -0.93
C GLY A 37 8.46 -7.52 -0.92
N ASN A 38 8.61 -8.11 0.26
CA ASN A 38 8.28 -9.51 0.50
C ASN A 38 6.87 -9.64 1.07
N ARG A 39 6.27 -10.84 0.99
CA ARG A 39 4.92 -11.11 1.52
C ARG A 39 4.74 -10.71 3.00
N LYS A 40 5.80 -10.77 3.81
CA LYS A 40 5.78 -10.29 5.21
C LYS A 40 5.68 -8.77 5.32
N TYR A 41 6.33 -8.05 4.41
CA TYR A 41 6.33 -6.60 4.32
C TYR A 41 4.93 -6.11 3.93
N VAL A 42 4.38 -6.64 2.86
CA VAL A 42 3.03 -6.32 2.38
C VAL A 42 1.97 -6.60 3.45
N LYS A 43 2.11 -7.71 4.19
CA LYS A 43 1.24 -7.98 5.35
C LYS A 43 1.32 -6.92 6.44
N ARG A 44 2.49 -6.31 6.67
CA ARG A 44 2.64 -5.20 7.61
C ARG A 44 1.97 -3.95 7.06
N VAL A 45 2.20 -3.63 5.78
CA VAL A 45 1.55 -2.49 5.11
C VAL A 45 0.04 -2.62 5.21
N LEU A 46 -0.55 -3.72 4.75
CA LEU A 46 -2.00 -3.94 4.80
C LEU A 46 -2.55 -3.87 6.23
N LYS A 47 -1.81 -4.40 7.20
CA LYS A 47 -2.19 -4.32 8.61
C LYS A 47 -2.18 -2.88 9.13
N ALA A 48 -1.20 -2.07 8.71
CA ALA A 48 -1.14 -0.64 9.05
C ALA A 48 -2.29 0.14 8.39
N LEU A 49 -2.61 -0.21 7.13
CA LEU A 49 -3.76 0.34 6.40
C LEU A 49 -5.12 -0.14 6.94
N GLY A 50 -5.15 -1.15 7.81
CA GLY A 50 -6.39 -1.76 8.29
C GLY A 50 -7.12 -2.62 7.26
N ARG A 51 -6.46 -2.94 6.13
CA ARG A 51 -6.99 -3.81 5.07
C ARG A 51 -6.72 -5.28 5.39
N ASN A 52 -7.70 -6.15 5.10
CA ASN A 52 -7.51 -7.59 5.20
C ASN A 52 -6.84 -8.13 3.93
N CYS A 53 -5.98 -9.14 4.08
CA CYS A 53 -5.29 -9.81 2.96
C CYS A 53 -6.22 -10.57 1.98
N SER A 54 -7.53 -10.34 2.04
CA SER A 54 -8.54 -10.99 1.19
C SER A 54 -8.83 -10.21 -0.10
N GLU A 55 -8.30 -8.99 -0.23
CA GLU A 55 -8.55 -8.08 -1.36
C GLU A 55 -7.30 -7.76 -2.19
N ILE A 56 -6.20 -8.51 -2.00
CA ILE A 56 -4.97 -8.43 -2.80
C ILE A 56 -4.93 -9.56 -3.83
#